data_AF-A0AAJ2Y494-F1
#
_entry.id   AF-A0AAJ2Y494-F1
#
_cell.length_a   1.000
_cell.length_b   1.000
_cell.length_c   1.000
_cell.angle_alpha   90.00
_cell.angle_beta   90.00
_cell.angle_gamma   90.00
#
_symmetry.space_group_name_H-M   'P 1'
#
loop_
_entity.id
_entity.type
_entity.pdbx_description
1 polymer ?
#
loop_
_entity_poly.entity_id
_entity_poly.type
_entity_poly.pdbx_seq_one_letter_code
_entity_poly.pdbx_strand_id
1 'polypeptide(L)' 'MQMINLSKDEFYVILAKTYPARKAVYDSHIIEPSKKLILVNEIKMLSVLGTNYQENAVLMLIDALQREVKRK' A
#
# COMPACT_ATOMS: atom_id res chain seq x y z
N MET A 1 -2.36 18.56 -10.49
CA MET A 1 -3.17 18.11 -9.35
C MET A 1 -2.59 18.78 -8.12
N GLN A 2 -3.37 19.56 -7.36
CA GLN A 2 -2.89 20.11 -6.10
C GLN A 2 -2.80 18.98 -5.07
N MET A 3 -1.72 18.93 -4.29
CA MET A 3 -1.57 17.93 -3.24
C MET A 3 -2.46 18.26 -2.04
N ILE A 4 -3.17 17.25 -1.53
CA ILE A 4 -3.96 17.33 -0.31
C ILE A 4 -3.02 17.06 0.87
N ASN A 5 -2.88 18.04 1.76
CA ASN A 5 -2.19 17.80 3.02
C ASN A 5 -3.14 17.11 3.99
N LEU A 6 -2.85 15.85 4.30
CA LEU A 6 -3.55 15.14 5.37
C LEU A 6 -2.85 15.39 6.70
N SER A 7 -3.64 15.47 7.76
CA SER A 7 -3.14 15.24 9.11
C SER A 7 -2.73 13.78 9.29
N LYS A 8 -1.93 13.53 10.33
CA LYS A 8 -1.50 12.18 10.70
C LYS A 8 -2.69 11.26 11.01
N ASP A 9 -3.74 11.79 11.64
CA ASP A 9 -4.94 11.03 11.98
C ASP A 9 -5.75 10.66 10.73
N GLU A 10 -5.93 11.61 9.80
CA GLU A 10 -6.60 11.35 8.53
C GLU A 10 -5.88 10.28 7.70
N PHE A 11 -4.54 10.33 7.67
CA PHE A 11 -3.73 9.30 7.06
C PHE A 11 -4.03 7.92 7.66
N TYR A 12 -4.05 7.78 8.98
CA TYR A 12 -4.36 6.50 9.63
C TYR A 12 -5.80 6.07 9.42
N VAL A 13 -6.76 6.99 9.39
CA VAL A 13 -8.17 6.69 9.07
C VAL A 13 -8.30 6.12 7.66
N ILE A 14 -7.61 6.69 6.68
CA ILE A 14 -7.59 6.16 5.31
C ILE A 14 -6.99 4.75 5.29
N LEU A 15 -5.85 4.54 5.94
CA LEU A 15 -5.23 3.22 6.02
C LEU A 15 -6.10 2.20 6.75
N ALA A 16 -6.83 2.61 7.79
CA ALA A 16 -7.77 1.76 8.50
C ALA A 16 -8.95 1.36 7.60
N LYS A 17 -9.49 2.28 6.81
CA LYS A 17 -10.56 2.01 5.84
C LYS A 17 -10.15 0.98 4.79
N THR A 18 -8.87 0.93 4.39
CA THR A 18 -8.38 -0.09 3.45
C THR A 18 -8.00 -1.42 4.12
N TYR A 19 -8.08 -1.53 5.44
CA TYR A 19 -7.73 -2.75 6.16
C TYR A 19 -8.49 -3.99 5.68
N PRO A 20 -9.82 -3.97 5.46
CA PRO A 20 -10.54 -5.15 5.00
C PRO A 20 -10.01 -5.68 3.65
N ALA A 21 -9.71 -4.79 2.71
CA ALA A 21 -9.14 -5.17 1.41
C ALA A 21 -7.72 -5.76 1.56
N ARG A 22 -6.88 -5.14 2.39
CA ARG A 22 -5.53 -5.64 2.68
C ARG A 22 -5.58 -7.01 3.37
N LYS A 23 -6.52 -7.20 4.31
CA LYS A 23 -6.75 -8.48 5.00
C LYS A 23 -7.20 -9.57 4.02
N ALA A 24 -8.12 -9.26 3.10
CA ALA A 24 -8.54 -10.19 2.07
C ALA A 24 -7.38 -10.66 1.17
N VAL A 25 -6.45 -9.76 0.81
CA VAL A 25 -5.23 -10.11 0.07
C VAL A 25 -4.32 -11.03 0.90
N TYR A 26 -4.10 -10.71 2.17
CA TYR A 26 -3.27 -11.53 3.06
C TYR A 26 -3.84 -12.93 3.26
N ASP A 27 -5.16 -13.04 3.46
CA ASP A 27 -5.84 -14.30 3.75
C ASP A 27 -6.12 -15.13 2.47
N SER A 28 -5.99 -14.53 1.28
CA SER A 28 -6.25 -15.23 0.01
C SER A 28 -5.32 -16.43 -0.21
N HIS A 29 -5.90 -17.57 -0.57
CA HIS A 29 -5.17 -18.77 -0.99
C HIS A 29 -4.82 -18.80 -2.48
N ILE A 30 -5.39 -17.87 -3.26
CA ILE A 30 -5.18 -17.78 -4.72
C ILE A 30 -3.94 -16.93 -5.02
N ILE A 31 -3.67 -15.94 -4.19
CA ILE A 31 -2.53 -15.03 -4.38
C ILE A 31 -1.27 -15.70 -3.82
N GLU A 32 -0.26 -15.84 -4.66
CA GLU A 32 1.04 -16.38 -4.26
C GLU A 32 1.64 -15.60 -3.07
N PRO A 33 2.21 -16.28 -2.06
CA PRO A 33 2.75 -15.62 -0.87
C PRO A 33 3.76 -14.50 -1.17
N SER A 34 4.58 -14.65 -2.21
CA SER A 34 5.55 -13.64 -2.65
C SER A 34 4.90 -12.33 -3.14
N LYS A 35 3.69 -12.40 -3.70
CA LYS A 35 2.98 -11.26 -4.31
C LYS A 35 2.08 -10.49 -3.33
N LYS A 36 1.72 -11.12 -2.20
CA LYS A 36 0.82 -10.51 -1.20
C LYS A 36 1.33 -9.15 -0.69
N LEU A 37 2.63 -9.03 -0.45
CA LEU A 37 3.23 -7.79 0.06
C LEU A 37 3.08 -6.62 -0.92
N ILE A 38 3.29 -6.89 -2.22
CA ILE A 38 3.20 -5.87 -3.28
C ILE A 38 1.77 -5.36 -3.39
N LEU A 39 0.80 -6.28 -3.50
CA LEU A 39 -0.61 -5.91 -3.61
C LEU A 39 -1.10 -5.12 -2.40
N VAL A 40 -0.66 -5.48 -1.19
CA VAL A 40 -0.97 -4.72 0.04
C VAL A 40 -0.41 -3.31 -0.02
N ASN A 41 0.83 -3.13 -0.50
CA ASN A 41 1.45 -1.81 -0.61
C ASN A 41 0.86 -0.99 -1.76
N GLU A 42 0.42 -1.62 -2.84
CA GLU A 42 -0.32 -0.97 -3.93
C GLU A 42 -1.64 -0.38 -3.42
N ILE A 43 -2.41 -1.15 -2.64
CA ILE A 43 -3.64 -0.68 -2.00
C ILE A 43 -3.36 0.55 -1.10
N LYS A 44 -2.26 0.54 -0.35
CA LYS A 44 -1.87 1.69 0.48
C LYS A 44 -1.54 2.91 -0.38
N MET A 45 -0.74 2.74 -1.43
CA MET A 45 -0.35 3.83 -2.34
C MET A 45 -1.58 4.47 -2.99
N LEU A 46 -2.48 3.65 -3.54
CA LEU A 46 -3.72 4.14 -4.17
C LEU A 46 -4.58 4.93 -3.18
N SER A 47 -4.60 4.53 -1.91
CA SER A 47 -5.42 5.22 -0.89
C SER A 47 -4.93 6.62 -0.52
N VAL A 48 -3.65 6.93 -0.79
CA VAL A 48 -3.04 8.22 -0.43
C VAL A 48 -2.52 8.99 -1.65
N LEU A 49 -2.94 8.59 -2.86
CA LEU A 49 -2.59 9.26 -4.09
C LEU A 49 -3.11 10.70 -4.09
N GLY A 50 -2.26 11.65 -4.49
CA GLY A 50 -2.55 13.07 -4.45
C GLY A 50 -2.37 13.70 -3.06
N THR A 51 -1.79 13.00 -2.09
CA THR A 51 -1.57 13.53 -0.74
C THR A 51 -0.08 13.72 -0.43
N ASN A 52 0.23 14.47 0.62
CA ASN A 52 1.59 14.59 1.17
C ASN A 52 2.21 13.28 1.68
N TYR A 53 1.44 12.20 1.77
CA TYR A 53 1.94 10.86 2.13
C TYR A 53 2.23 9.97 0.91
N GLN A 54 1.93 10.43 -0.30
CA GLN A 54 2.08 9.65 -1.52
C GLN A 54 3.52 9.14 -1.70
N GLU A 55 4.53 10.01 -1.56
CA GLU A 55 5.93 9.64 -1.76
C GLU A 55 6.35 8.46 -0.88
N ASN A 56 6.02 8.52 0.40
CA ASN A 56 6.29 7.43 1.34
C ASN A 56 5.62 6.11 0.91
N ALA A 57 4.37 6.16 0.46
CA ALA A 57 3.66 4.97 0.02
C ALA A 57 4.23 4.40 -1.29
N VAL A 58 4.72 5.26 -2.20
CA VAL A 58 5.43 4.86 -3.42
C VAL A 58 6.74 4.15 -3.07
N LEU A 59 7.53 4.69 -2.14
CA LEU A 59 8.77 4.06 -1.69
C LEU A 59 8.53 2.66 -1.10
N MET A 60 7.46 2.48 -0.33
CA MET A 60 7.07 1.16 0.20
C MET A 60 6.71 0.15 -0.90
N LEU A 61 6.06 0.60 -1.98
CA LEU A 61 5.76 -0.24 -3.13
C LEU A 61 7.02 -0.64 -3.89
N ILE A 62 7.94 0.31 -4.12
CA ILE A 62 9.22 0.06 -4.78
C ILE A 62 10.05 -0.97 -4.00
N ASP A 63 10.18 -0.83 -2.68
CA ASP A 63 10.90 -1.80 -1.85
C ASP A 63 10.27 -3.20 -1.92
N ALA A 64 8.94 -3.30 -1.90
CA ALA A 64 8.26 -4.58 -2.04
C ALA A 64 8.52 -5.24 -3.41
N LEU A 65 8.50 -4.47 -4.49
CA LEU A 65 8.81 -4.94 -5.85
C LEU A 65 10.27 -5.41 -5.94
N GLN A 66 11.21 -4.64 -5.41
CA GLN A 66 12.63 -5.02 -5.39
C GLN A 66 12.87 -6.34 -4.64
N ARG A 67 12.16 -6.55 -3.52
CA ARG A 67 12.25 -7.80 -2.75
C ARG A 67 11.68 -8.99 -3.51
N GLU A 68 10.62 -8.82 -4.29
CA GLU A 68 10.10 -9.90 -5.14
C GLU A 68 11.11 -10.26 -6.24
N VAL A 69 11.67 -9.26 -6.92
CA VAL A 69 12.66 -9.48 -7.98
C VAL A 69 13.91 -10.18 -7.46
N LYS A 70 14.43 -9.77 -6.29
CA LYS A 70 15.63 -10.38 -5.67
C LYS A 70 15.40 -11.78 -5.08
N ARG A 71 14.15 -12.20 -4.88
CA ARG A 71 13.80 -13.55 -4.39
C ARG A 71 13.68 -14.57 -5.53
N LYS A 72 13.71 -14.13 -6.79
CA LYS A 72 13.84 -14.98 -7.97
C LYS A 72 15.30 -15.28 -8.24
#